data_AF-A0A7C7MZP1-F1
#
_entry.id   AF-A0A7C7MZP1-F1
#
_cell.length_a   1.000
_cell.length_b   1.000
_cell.length_c   1.000
_cell.angle_alpha   90.00
_cell.angle_beta   90.00
_cell.angle_gamma   90.00
#
_symmetry.space_group_name_H-M   'P 1'
#
loop_
_entity.id
_entity.type
_entity.pdbx_description
1 polymer ?
#
loop_
_entity_poly.entity_id
_entity_poly.type
_entity_poly.pdbx_seq_one_letter_code
_entity_poly.pdbx_strand_id
1 'polypeptide(L)'
;MSKTNPYESTSHNSGPEEEPTLKKKKLWRNLFLLNLCISFLLIGLYWVPIKMVQLESFVGSPSVNLPKEGVVPISNSNPAQPIKGSAPSNLLGTKITVINASSADEWIYFDFSRGKVVDIHDKTSLEWDLAFRRSKVISNGGATNKFGKAGLINLGSLNFDQVVDVPLDNYTPDTATKTETENLILLKWYSYNYLTHKLSAKPNTYAVKTANHEYVKVKFLDFYCTNKETGCIKMQYVYQDNGSNQFTKSASG
;
A
#
# COMPACT_ATOMS: atom_id res chain seq x y z
N MET A 1 42.98 -77.05 36.63
CA MET A 1 44.39 -77.13 36.18
C MET A 1 44.58 -76.06 35.09
N SER A 2 45.50 -75.10 35.33
CA SER A 2 46.17 -74.15 34.40
C SER A 2 45.31 -73.19 33.53
N LYS A 3 45.24 -71.87 33.83
CA LYS A 3 46.18 -70.73 33.52
C LYS A 3 46.21 -70.43 31.99
N THR A 4 45.93 -69.24 31.44
CA THR A 4 46.44 -67.87 31.68
C THR A 4 45.62 -66.79 30.90
N ASN A 5 45.50 -65.57 31.45
CA ASN A 5 45.25 -64.28 30.75
C ASN A 5 46.63 -63.56 30.60
N PRO A 6 46.91 -62.66 29.60
CA PRO A 6 46.55 -61.24 29.75
C PRO A 6 46.45 -60.35 28.46
N TYR A 7 45.87 -59.15 28.63
CA TYR A 7 46.02 -57.85 27.92
C TYR A 7 46.88 -57.75 26.63
N GLU A 8 46.41 -56.99 25.62
CA GLU A 8 47.15 -55.78 25.17
C GLU A 8 46.33 -54.82 24.27
N SER A 9 46.34 -53.55 24.69
CA SER A 9 45.89 -52.35 24.00
C SER A 9 46.81 -52.01 22.83
N THR A 10 46.28 -51.83 21.62
CA THR A 10 47.07 -51.30 20.51
C THR A 10 47.01 -49.78 20.49
N SER A 11 48.15 -49.21 20.84
CA SER A 11 48.54 -47.81 20.81
C SER A 11 48.47 -47.18 19.41
N HIS A 12 48.15 -45.89 19.40
CA HIS A 12 48.43 -44.95 18.31
C HIS A 12 49.82 -45.18 17.69
N ASN A 13 49.86 -45.26 16.36
CA ASN A 13 51.10 -45.15 15.60
C ASN A 13 50.98 -43.96 14.66
N SER A 14 51.50 -42.80 15.07
CA SER A 14 51.64 -41.59 14.26
C SER A 14 52.90 -41.72 13.38
N GLY A 15 52.70 -42.04 12.11
CA GLY A 15 53.75 -42.07 11.09
C GLY A 15 53.95 -40.71 10.38
N PRO A 16 55.11 -40.47 9.74
CA PRO A 16 55.60 -39.14 9.35
C PRO A 16 55.01 -38.58 8.03
N GLU A 17 53.88 -39.10 7.54
CA GLU A 17 53.31 -38.70 6.23
C GLU A 17 52.41 -37.45 6.26
N GLU A 18 52.00 -36.96 7.44
CA GLU A 18 51.05 -35.83 7.53
C GLU A 18 51.70 -34.45 7.34
N GLU A 19 52.97 -34.27 7.69
CA GLU A 19 53.62 -32.94 7.72
C GLU A 19 53.78 -32.27 6.33
N PRO A 20 54.25 -32.96 5.26
CA PRO A 20 54.41 -32.33 3.95
C PRO A 20 53.07 -32.06 3.26
N THR A 21 52.04 -32.87 3.54
CA THR A 21 50.70 -32.69 2.96
C THR A 21 49.94 -31.55 3.63
N LEU A 22 50.12 -31.34 4.94
CA LEU A 22 49.57 -30.19 5.67
C LEU A 22 50.18 -28.86 5.20
N LYS A 23 51.51 -28.83 4.98
CA LYS A 23 52.22 -27.64 4.47
C LYS A 23 51.75 -27.26 3.06
N LYS A 24 51.55 -28.25 2.16
CA LYS A 24 50.99 -28.03 0.82
C LYS A 24 49.55 -27.49 0.86
N LYS A 25 48.68 -28.05 1.71
CA LYS A 25 47.29 -27.57 1.90
C LYS A 25 47.25 -26.13 2.45
N LYS A 26 48.13 -25.79 3.39
CA LYS A 26 48.24 -24.43 3.96
C LYS A 26 48.71 -23.41 2.90
N LEU A 27 49.69 -23.79 2.07
CA LEU A 27 50.17 -22.98 0.95
C LEU A 27 49.05 -22.71 -0.07
N TRP A 28 48.29 -23.74 -0.46
CA TRP A 28 47.16 -23.60 -1.39
C TRP A 28 46.04 -22.71 -0.84
N ARG A 29 45.71 -22.84 0.45
CA ARG A 29 44.73 -21.97 1.10
C ARG A 29 45.16 -20.50 1.09
N ASN A 30 46.43 -20.24 1.38
CA ASN A 30 46.97 -18.87 1.35
C ASN A 30 46.99 -18.29 -0.07
N LEU A 31 47.33 -19.11 -1.08
CA LEU A 31 47.31 -18.69 -2.48
C LEU A 31 45.89 -18.39 -2.98
N PHE A 32 44.92 -19.21 -2.55
CA PHE A 32 43.50 -18.99 -2.85
C PHE A 32 42.97 -17.69 -2.21
N LEU A 33 43.28 -17.45 -0.93
CA LEU A 33 42.86 -16.23 -0.24
C LEU A 33 43.50 -14.98 -0.85
N LEU A 34 44.77 -15.05 -1.28
CA LEU A 34 45.44 -13.96 -1.96
C LEU A 34 44.77 -13.63 -3.31
N ASN A 35 44.46 -14.65 -4.11
CA ASN A 35 43.76 -14.48 -5.39
C ASN A 35 42.34 -13.91 -5.19
N LEU A 36 41.63 -14.38 -4.18
CA LEU A 36 40.30 -13.87 -3.82
C LEU A 36 40.35 -12.38 -3.40
N CYS A 37 41.32 -12.00 -2.57
CA CYS A 37 41.53 -10.60 -2.17
C CYS A 37 41.86 -9.72 -3.38
N ILE A 38 42.76 -10.14 -4.26
CA ILE A 38 43.12 -9.40 -5.48
C ILE A 38 41.90 -9.23 -6.39
N SER A 39 41.06 -10.27 -6.52
CA SER A 39 39.82 -10.21 -7.31
C SER A 39 38.85 -9.17 -6.74
N PHE A 40 38.62 -9.15 -5.43
CA PHE A 40 37.77 -8.13 -4.80
C PHE A 40 38.34 -6.72 -4.90
N LEU A 41 39.67 -6.55 -4.83
CA LEU A 41 40.34 -5.27 -5.01
C LEU A 41 40.18 -4.74 -6.44
N LEU A 42 40.33 -5.60 -7.45
CA LEU A 42 40.13 -5.26 -8.85
C LEU A 42 38.66 -4.92 -9.16
N ILE A 43 37.72 -5.66 -8.58
CA ILE A 43 36.28 -5.35 -8.69
C ILE A 43 35.97 -4.01 -7.99
N GLY A 44 36.53 -3.76 -6.81
CA GLY A 44 36.37 -2.49 -6.10
C GLY A 44 36.90 -1.31 -6.91
N LEU A 45 38.11 -1.44 -7.47
CA LEU A 45 38.76 -0.39 -8.25
C LEU A 45 38.14 -0.16 -9.63
N TYR A 46 37.56 -1.19 -10.26
CA TYR A 46 37.04 -1.07 -11.63
C TYR A 46 35.52 -0.90 -11.70
N TRP A 47 34.77 -1.48 -10.75
CA TRP A 47 33.30 -1.51 -10.81
C TRP A 47 32.65 -0.37 -10.02
N VAL A 48 33.23 0.03 -8.89
CA VAL A 48 32.69 1.09 -8.02
C VAL A 48 32.75 2.47 -8.70
N PRO A 49 33.84 2.89 -9.38
CA PRO A 49 33.87 4.20 -10.03
C PRO A 49 32.83 4.34 -11.14
N ILE A 50 32.61 3.27 -11.93
CA ILE A 50 31.62 3.26 -13.02
C ILE A 50 30.20 3.43 -12.45
N LYS A 51 29.89 2.76 -11.32
CA LYS A 51 28.58 2.88 -10.66
C LYS A 51 28.36 4.25 -10.01
N MET A 52 29.41 4.88 -9.47
CA MET A 52 29.32 6.22 -8.87
C MET A 52 29.08 7.31 -9.92
N VAL A 53 29.74 7.24 -11.09
CA VAL A 53 29.50 8.17 -12.21
C VAL A 53 28.08 8.04 -12.76
N GLN A 54 27.51 6.83 -12.76
CA GLN A 54 26.13 6.59 -13.15
C GLN A 54 25.14 7.19 -12.13
N LEU A 55 25.48 7.26 -10.84
CA LEU A 55 24.62 7.83 -9.80
C LEU A 55 24.55 9.37 -9.90
N GLU A 56 25.65 10.04 -10.25
CA GLU A 56 25.63 11.51 -10.42
C GLU A 56 24.77 11.96 -11.61
N SER A 57 24.72 11.19 -12.71
CA SER A 57 23.84 11.50 -13.83
C SER A 57 22.35 11.31 -13.50
N PHE A 58 22.02 10.42 -12.55
CA PHE A 58 20.65 10.29 -12.01
C PHE A 58 20.28 11.42 -11.04
N VAL A 59 21.24 11.98 -10.28
CA VAL A 59 20.97 13.09 -9.34
C VAL A 59 20.92 14.45 -10.06
N GLY A 60 21.67 14.62 -11.15
CA GLY A 60 21.69 15.83 -11.96
C GLY A 60 20.65 15.90 -13.08
N SER A 61 19.89 14.83 -13.33
CA SER A 61 18.84 14.83 -14.35
C SER A 61 17.58 15.53 -13.82
N PRO A 62 17.12 16.63 -14.46
CA PRO A 62 15.84 17.23 -14.11
C PRO A 62 14.76 16.20 -14.39
N SER A 63 14.11 15.71 -13.34
CA SER A 63 13.00 14.79 -13.49
C SER A 63 11.80 15.59 -13.98
N VAL A 64 11.35 15.27 -15.20
CA VAL A 64 10.07 15.64 -15.83
C VAL A 64 10.09 16.95 -16.65
N ASN A 65 10.11 16.78 -17.98
CA ASN A 65 9.44 17.68 -18.90
C ASN A 65 7.92 17.58 -18.64
N LEU A 66 7.31 18.61 -18.06
CA LEU A 66 5.86 18.77 -18.09
C LEU A 66 5.44 19.11 -19.52
N PRO A 67 4.50 18.37 -20.14
CA PRO A 67 3.75 18.90 -21.27
C PRO A 67 2.97 20.12 -20.78
N LYS A 68 3.02 21.18 -21.60
CA LYS A 68 2.30 22.44 -21.42
C LYS A 68 0.87 22.18 -20.93
N GLU A 69 0.58 22.82 -19.81
CA GLU A 69 -0.71 23.04 -19.19
C GLU A 69 -1.80 23.24 -20.25
N GLY A 70 -2.79 22.35 -20.26
CA GLY A 70 -3.99 22.50 -21.06
C GLY A 70 -4.75 23.71 -20.55
N VAL A 71 -4.82 24.74 -21.38
CA VAL A 71 -5.61 25.96 -21.14
C VAL A 71 -7.08 25.57 -21.07
N VAL A 72 -7.67 25.65 -19.88
CA VAL A 72 -9.12 25.83 -19.71
C VAL A 72 -9.35 27.35 -19.62
N PRO A 73 -10.24 27.95 -20.43
CA PRO A 73 -10.42 29.40 -20.44
C PRO A 73 -11.12 29.85 -19.15
N ILE A 74 -10.37 30.45 -18.23
CA ILE A 74 -10.92 31.19 -17.10
C ILE A 74 -11.23 32.60 -17.59
N SER A 75 -12.52 32.93 -17.63
CA SER A 75 -13.00 34.28 -17.85
C SER A 75 -12.41 35.23 -16.79
N ASN A 76 -11.72 36.27 -17.28
CA ASN A 76 -11.29 37.52 -16.64
C ASN A 76 -11.54 37.70 -15.14
N SER A 77 -10.46 37.77 -14.35
CA SER A 77 -10.42 38.65 -13.16
C SER A 77 -8.99 38.98 -12.73
N ASN A 78 -8.75 40.27 -12.49
CA ASN A 78 -7.54 40.90 -11.93
C ASN A 78 -7.01 40.23 -10.65
N PRO A 79 -5.70 40.37 -10.33
CA PRO A 79 -5.10 39.72 -9.18
C PRO A 79 -5.40 40.48 -7.87
N ALA A 80 -6.12 39.84 -6.96
CA ALA A 80 -6.20 40.24 -5.56
C ALA A 80 -5.82 39.05 -4.65
N GLN A 81 -5.15 39.40 -3.56
CA GLN A 81 -4.45 38.59 -2.55
C GLN A 81 -5.18 37.35 -1.97
N PRO A 82 -4.43 36.42 -1.32
CA PRO A 82 -4.91 35.08 -0.99
C PRO A 82 -5.97 35.09 0.11
N ILE A 83 -7.20 34.68 -0.25
CA ILE A 83 -8.25 34.39 0.73
C ILE A 83 -7.97 33.03 1.34
N LYS A 84 -7.75 33.01 2.65
CA LYS A 84 -7.78 31.82 3.52
C LYS A 84 -9.18 31.19 3.38
N GLY A 85 -9.30 30.21 2.48
CA GLY A 85 -10.59 29.69 2.00
C GLY A 85 -11.48 29.18 3.14
N SER A 86 -12.63 29.83 3.32
CA SER A 86 -13.70 29.30 4.15
C SER A 86 -14.28 28.06 3.47
N ALA A 87 -14.36 26.95 4.19
CA ALA A 87 -15.16 25.82 3.74
C ALA A 87 -16.60 26.29 3.43
N PRO A 88 -17.25 25.77 2.37
CA PRO A 88 -18.64 26.09 2.08
C PRO A 88 -19.52 25.79 3.30
N SER A 89 -20.28 26.78 3.77
CA SER A 89 -21.12 26.66 4.98
C SER A 89 -22.33 25.73 4.81
N ASN A 90 -22.60 25.28 3.59
CA ASN A 90 -23.76 24.48 3.20
C ASN A 90 -23.43 23.00 2.91
N LEU A 91 -22.29 22.46 3.37
CA LEU A 91 -21.97 21.06 3.13
C LEU A 91 -22.88 20.09 3.91
N LEU A 92 -23.11 18.92 3.31
CA LEU A 92 -23.67 17.76 4.00
C LEU A 92 -22.75 17.34 5.15
N GLY A 93 -23.34 16.71 6.17
CA GLY A 93 -22.62 16.34 7.38
C GLY A 93 -21.56 15.26 7.15
N THR A 94 -20.33 15.53 7.58
CA THR A 94 -19.24 14.55 7.61
C THR A 94 -19.49 13.53 8.73
N LYS A 95 -19.47 12.25 8.36
CA LYS A 95 -19.51 11.12 9.29
C LYS A 95 -18.10 10.55 9.46
N ILE A 96 -17.76 10.13 10.67
CA ILE A 96 -16.51 9.42 10.97
C ILE A 96 -16.87 8.06 11.55
N THR A 97 -16.22 7.01 11.05
CA THR A 97 -16.41 5.64 11.54
C THR A 97 -15.09 4.90 11.66
N VAL A 98 -15.08 3.88 12.52
CA VAL A 98 -13.97 2.95 12.70
C VAL A 98 -14.51 1.55 12.44
N ILE A 99 -13.92 0.84 11.50
CA ILE A 99 -14.31 -0.51 11.10
C ILE A 99 -13.20 -1.47 11.53
N ASN A 100 -13.53 -2.43 12.39
CA ASN A 100 -12.59 -3.48 12.78
C ASN A 100 -12.56 -4.56 11.70
N ALA A 101 -11.56 -4.51 10.82
CA ALA A 101 -11.24 -5.48 9.79
C ALA A 101 -9.89 -6.17 10.07
N SER A 102 -9.59 -6.45 11.35
CA SER A 102 -8.32 -7.09 11.76
C SER A 102 -8.17 -8.54 11.29
N SER A 103 -9.27 -9.20 10.91
CA SER A 103 -9.26 -10.55 10.35
C SER A 103 -8.50 -10.62 9.03
N ALA A 104 -7.71 -11.70 8.85
CA ALA A 104 -7.03 -12.00 7.59
C ALA A 104 -7.93 -12.72 6.59
N ASP A 105 -9.00 -13.37 7.08
CA ASP A 105 -9.82 -14.28 6.31
C ASP A 105 -11.20 -13.69 5.99
N GLU A 106 -11.77 -12.98 6.97
CA GLU A 106 -13.14 -12.47 6.91
C GLU A 106 -13.20 -11.05 6.33
N TRP A 107 -14.22 -10.82 5.51
CA TRP A 107 -14.56 -9.49 5.00
C TRP A 107 -15.62 -8.86 5.89
N ILE A 108 -15.42 -7.58 6.21
CA ILE A 108 -16.35 -6.77 6.96
C ILE A 108 -17.04 -5.80 6.01
N TYR A 109 -18.35 -5.92 5.87
CA TYR A 109 -19.15 -5.18 4.91
C TYR A 109 -19.71 -3.90 5.53
N PHE A 110 -19.65 -2.79 4.79
CA PHE A 110 -20.11 -1.48 5.22
C PHE A 110 -21.08 -0.89 4.21
N ASP A 111 -22.13 -0.26 4.72
CA ASP A 111 -23.15 0.44 3.95
C ASP A 111 -23.17 1.92 4.35
N PHE A 112 -22.97 2.81 3.38
CA PHE A 112 -22.92 4.25 3.60
C PHE A 112 -24.27 4.85 3.92
N SER A 113 -25.35 4.28 3.38
CA SER A 113 -26.73 4.74 3.61
C SER A 113 -27.11 4.56 5.08
N ARG A 114 -26.91 3.35 5.62
CA ARG A 114 -27.11 3.03 7.05
C ARG A 114 -25.98 3.55 7.94
N GLY A 115 -24.82 3.85 7.35
CA GLY A 115 -23.64 4.37 8.03
C GLY A 115 -22.99 3.40 9.02
N LYS A 116 -23.16 2.10 8.82
CA LYS A 116 -22.71 1.04 9.75
C LYS A 116 -22.23 -0.21 9.01
N VAL A 117 -21.55 -1.08 9.76
CA VAL A 117 -21.26 -2.45 9.32
C VAL A 117 -22.56 -3.23 9.20
N VAL A 118 -22.67 -4.02 8.14
CA VAL A 118 -23.83 -4.87 7.84
C VAL A 118 -23.39 -6.32 7.78
N ASP A 119 -24.24 -7.22 8.28
CA ASP A 119 -24.09 -8.65 8.06
C ASP A 119 -24.82 -9.02 6.77
N ILE A 120 -24.18 -9.81 5.91
CA ILE A 120 -24.75 -10.21 4.63
C ILE A 120 -24.72 -11.73 4.50
N HIS A 121 -25.83 -12.29 4.05
CA HIS A 121 -25.92 -13.73 3.76
C HIS A 121 -25.53 -14.05 2.32
N ASP A 122 -25.67 -13.07 1.41
CA ASP A 122 -25.31 -13.19 0.01
C ASP A 122 -24.39 -12.04 -0.41
N LYS A 123 -23.19 -12.39 -0.89
CA LYS A 123 -22.20 -11.43 -1.40
C LYS A 123 -22.68 -10.71 -2.67
N THR A 124 -23.63 -11.29 -3.40
CA THR A 124 -24.23 -10.69 -4.60
C THR A 124 -25.34 -9.68 -4.28
N SER A 125 -25.71 -9.53 -3.00
CA SER A 125 -26.62 -8.49 -2.52
C SER A 125 -26.09 -7.08 -2.79
N LEU A 126 -27.01 -6.12 -2.96
CA LEU A 126 -26.73 -4.69 -3.10
C LEU A 126 -26.77 -3.93 -1.76
N GLU A 127 -26.87 -4.65 -0.64
CA GLU A 127 -27.04 -4.06 0.70
C GLU A 127 -25.76 -3.51 1.34
N TRP A 128 -24.63 -3.60 0.65
CA TRP A 128 -23.31 -3.16 1.10
C TRP A 128 -22.59 -2.40 -0.01
N ASP A 129 -21.68 -1.50 0.36
CA ASP A 129 -20.99 -0.62 -0.60
C ASP A 129 -19.50 -0.91 -0.68
N LEU A 130 -18.83 -0.99 0.47
CA LEU A 130 -17.42 -1.34 0.60
C LEU A 130 -17.26 -2.53 1.55
N ALA A 131 -16.27 -3.37 1.28
CA ALA A 131 -15.86 -4.42 2.20
C ALA A 131 -14.38 -4.30 2.53
N PHE A 132 -14.04 -4.65 3.76
CA PHE A 132 -12.72 -4.46 4.35
C PHE A 132 -12.16 -5.77 4.90
N ARG A 133 -10.88 -6.04 4.62
CA ARG A 133 -10.14 -7.19 5.18
C ARG A 133 -8.67 -6.82 5.32
N ARG A 134 -8.16 -6.77 6.54
CA ARG A 134 -6.88 -6.10 6.84
C ARG A 134 -6.89 -4.70 6.22
N SER A 135 -5.89 -4.36 5.42
CA SER A 135 -5.79 -3.10 4.69
C SER A 135 -6.47 -3.13 3.31
N LYS A 136 -7.00 -4.27 2.87
CA LYS A 136 -7.65 -4.39 1.57
C LYS A 136 -9.04 -3.82 1.62
N VAL A 137 -9.41 -3.16 0.52
CA VAL A 137 -10.74 -2.59 0.32
C VAL A 137 -11.23 -2.99 -1.06
N ILE A 138 -12.44 -3.53 -1.11
CA ILE A 138 -13.17 -3.86 -2.33
C ILE A 138 -14.51 -3.13 -2.32
N SER A 139 -15.10 -2.96 -3.49
CA SER A 139 -16.39 -2.31 -3.69
C SER A 139 -17.42 -3.29 -4.24
N ASN A 140 -18.69 -2.98 -4.03
CA ASN A 140 -19.80 -3.79 -4.54
C ASN A 140 -20.03 -3.52 -6.04
N GLY A 141 -19.07 -3.93 -6.87
CA GLY A 141 -19.14 -3.78 -8.32
C GLY A 141 -18.03 -4.51 -9.05
N GLY A 142 -18.14 -4.56 -10.39
CA GLY A 142 -17.15 -5.20 -11.25
C GLY A 142 -17.01 -6.70 -10.98
N ALA A 143 -15.76 -7.14 -10.81
CA ALA A 143 -15.45 -8.54 -10.54
C ALA A 143 -15.91 -9.01 -9.14
N THR A 144 -16.14 -8.10 -8.19
CA THR A 144 -16.58 -8.45 -6.84
C THR A 144 -18.04 -8.85 -6.82
N ASN A 145 -18.88 -8.07 -7.51
CA ASN A 145 -20.30 -8.37 -7.69
C ASN A 145 -20.76 -7.88 -9.06
N LYS A 146 -21.19 -8.81 -9.91
CA LYS A 146 -21.68 -8.53 -11.27
C LYS A 146 -22.97 -7.72 -11.33
N PHE A 147 -23.78 -7.74 -10.26
CA PHE A 147 -25.02 -6.98 -10.17
C PHE A 147 -24.79 -5.58 -9.61
N GLY A 148 -23.76 -5.43 -8.78
CA GLY A 148 -23.31 -4.15 -8.28
C GLY A 148 -22.61 -3.34 -9.36
N LYS A 149 -22.82 -2.02 -9.33
CA LYS A 149 -22.19 -1.07 -10.25
C LYS A 149 -21.23 -0.11 -9.56
N ALA A 150 -20.76 -0.51 -8.37
CA ALA A 150 -19.85 0.34 -7.63
C ALA A 150 -18.52 0.52 -8.36
N GLY A 151 -17.90 1.67 -8.11
CA GLY A 151 -16.57 1.97 -8.60
C GLY A 151 -16.01 3.20 -7.90
N LEU A 152 -14.73 3.49 -8.15
CA LEU A 152 -13.99 4.52 -7.42
C LEU A 152 -13.17 5.43 -8.33
N ILE A 153 -12.94 6.65 -7.84
CA ILE A 153 -12.02 7.63 -8.41
C ILE A 153 -11.10 8.14 -7.30
N ASN A 154 -9.80 8.21 -7.56
CA ASN A 154 -8.87 8.93 -6.71
C ASN A 154 -8.89 10.42 -7.07
N LEU A 155 -9.40 11.28 -6.20
CA LEU A 155 -9.42 12.73 -6.45
C LEU A 155 -8.09 13.41 -6.10
N GLY A 156 -7.11 12.66 -5.61
CA GLY A 156 -5.84 13.20 -5.13
C GLY A 156 -5.95 13.78 -3.72
N SER A 157 -4.93 14.53 -3.31
CA SER A 157 -4.77 15.08 -1.95
C SER A 157 -5.59 16.36 -1.72
N LEU A 158 -6.82 16.41 -2.25
CA LEU A 158 -7.71 17.56 -2.05
C LEU A 158 -8.11 17.69 -0.58
N ASN A 159 -8.32 18.93 -0.13
CA ASN A 159 -8.94 19.17 1.17
C ASN A 159 -10.37 18.62 1.15
N PHE A 160 -10.67 17.70 2.07
CA PHE A 160 -11.93 16.98 2.13
C PHE A 160 -13.14 17.91 2.23
N ASP A 161 -13.00 19.02 2.95
CA ASP A 161 -14.06 20.01 3.15
C ASP A 161 -14.22 20.95 1.95
N GLN A 162 -13.31 20.94 0.98
CA GLN A 162 -13.42 21.72 -0.26
C GLN A 162 -14.03 20.91 -1.41
N VAL A 163 -14.14 19.59 -1.28
CA VAL A 163 -14.79 18.75 -2.28
C VAL A 163 -16.31 18.89 -2.13
N VAL A 164 -16.90 19.75 -2.95
CA VAL A 164 -18.35 20.02 -2.94
C VAL A 164 -19.13 19.11 -3.89
N ASP A 165 -18.45 18.48 -4.84
CA ASP A 165 -19.03 17.54 -5.80
C ASP A 165 -17.99 16.52 -6.28
N VAL A 166 -18.46 15.47 -6.97
CA VAL A 166 -17.62 14.43 -7.59
C VAL A 166 -17.97 14.22 -9.06
N PRO A 167 -17.05 13.70 -9.89
CA PRO A 167 -17.37 13.34 -11.27
C PRO A 167 -18.54 12.34 -11.37
N LEU A 168 -19.29 12.39 -12.47
CA LEU A 168 -20.40 11.46 -12.72
C LEU A 168 -19.95 10.12 -13.32
N ASP A 169 -18.84 10.15 -14.06
CA ASP A 169 -18.31 9.06 -14.89
C ASP A 169 -16.85 8.74 -14.58
N ASN A 170 -16.30 7.71 -15.25
CA ASN A 170 -14.92 7.22 -15.12
C ASN A 170 -14.59 6.57 -13.77
N TYR A 171 -15.60 5.98 -13.13
CA TYR A 171 -15.40 5.16 -11.94
C TYR A 171 -14.75 3.83 -12.29
N THR A 172 -13.66 3.49 -11.59
CA THR A 172 -12.94 2.24 -11.77
C THR A 172 -13.58 1.16 -10.91
N PRO A 173 -14.18 0.12 -11.53
CA PRO A 173 -14.74 -1.00 -10.78
C PRO A 173 -13.63 -1.93 -10.29
N ASP A 174 -13.99 -2.88 -9.43
CA ASP A 174 -13.07 -3.90 -8.99
C ASP A 174 -12.70 -4.87 -10.12
N THR A 175 -11.47 -5.36 -10.11
CA THR A 175 -10.94 -6.29 -11.10
C THR A 175 -10.50 -7.59 -10.46
N ALA A 176 -10.73 -8.70 -11.17
CA ALA A 176 -10.24 -10.01 -10.73
C ALA A 176 -8.74 -10.12 -11.04
N THR A 177 -7.96 -10.54 -10.04
CA THR A 177 -6.58 -10.99 -10.25
C THR A 177 -6.53 -12.52 -10.27
N LYS A 178 -5.32 -13.09 -10.33
CA LYS A 178 -5.15 -14.55 -10.23
C LYS A 178 -5.50 -15.11 -8.86
N THR A 179 -5.42 -14.30 -7.81
CA THR A 179 -5.53 -14.75 -6.41
C THR A 179 -6.79 -14.24 -5.73
N GLU A 180 -7.20 -13.01 -6.01
CA GLU A 180 -8.37 -12.39 -5.40
C GLU A 180 -8.87 -11.19 -6.20
N THR A 181 -10.01 -10.64 -5.80
CA THR A 181 -10.53 -9.39 -6.36
C THR A 181 -9.94 -8.19 -5.64
N GLU A 182 -9.59 -7.14 -6.38
CA GLU A 182 -8.97 -5.92 -5.87
C GLU A 182 -9.54 -4.68 -6.56
N ASN A 183 -9.49 -3.52 -5.91
CA ASN A 183 -9.72 -2.24 -6.55
C ASN A 183 -8.40 -1.48 -6.72
N LEU A 184 -8.02 -1.18 -7.97
CA LEU A 184 -6.75 -0.52 -8.29
C LEU A 184 -6.61 0.87 -7.63
N ILE A 185 -7.72 1.56 -7.38
CA ILE A 185 -7.73 2.88 -6.72
C ILE A 185 -7.39 2.77 -5.23
N LEU A 186 -7.85 1.70 -4.57
CA LEU A 186 -7.66 1.48 -3.14
C LEU A 186 -6.58 0.45 -2.80
N LEU A 187 -5.89 -0.12 -3.77
CA LEU A 187 -4.83 -1.11 -3.53
C LEU A 187 -3.76 -0.61 -2.55
N LYS A 188 -3.42 0.68 -2.63
CA LYS A 188 -2.43 1.35 -1.77
C LYS A 188 -2.96 2.69 -1.27
N TRP A 189 -4.10 2.70 -0.59
CA TRP A 189 -4.61 3.89 0.10
C TRP A 189 -3.71 4.33 1.27
N TYR A 190 -2.71 3.52 1.61
CA TYR A 190 -1.70 3.80 2.63
C TYR A 190 -0.28 3.80 2.04
N SER A 191 0.66 4.34 2.81
CA SER A 191 2.10 4.25 2.62
C SER A 191 2.70 3.37 3.71
N TYR A 192 3.69 2.55 3.35
CA TYR A 192 4.42 1.69 4.28
C TYR A 192 5.84 2.21 4.51
N ASN A 193 6.21 2.41 5.76
CA ASN A 193 7.57 2.75 6.14
C ASN A 193 8.36 1.47 6.43
N TYR A 194 9.38 1.18 5.63
CA TYR A 194 10.19 -0.04 5.77
C TYR A 194 11.10 -0.06 7.00
N LEU A 195 11.44 1.09 7.59
CA LEU A 195 12.27 1.17 8.79
C LEU A 195 11.46 0.95 10.06
N THR A 196 10.27 1.56 10.14
CA THR A 196 9.42 1.49 11.33
C THR A 196 8.32 0.43 11.22
N HIS A 197 8.20 -0.21 10.06
CA HIS A 197 7.12 -1.14 9.72
C HIS A 197 5.71 -0.55 9.93
N LYS A 198 5.60 0.79 9.90
CA LYS A 198 4.35 1.52 10.15
C LYS A 198 3.61 1.82 8.85
N LEU A 199 2.29 1.64 8.88
CA LEU A 199 1.38 2.06 7.82
C LEU A 199 0.84 3.45 8.14
N SER A 200 0.75 4.32 7.14
CA SER A 200 0.16 5.64 7.27
C SER A 200 -0.84 5.86 6.14
N ALA A 201 -2.05 6.32 6.46
CA ALA A 201 -3.04 6.65 5.45
C ALA A 201 -2.51 7.76 4.53
N LYS A 202 -2.75 7.64 3.23
CA LYS A 202 -2.46 8.73 2.29
C LYS A 202 -3.48 9.85 2.47
N PRO A 203 -3.11 11.12 2.20
CA PRO A 203 -4.00 12.26 2.37
C PRO A 203 -5.12 12.35 1.31
N ASN A 204 -5.22 11.36 0.43
CA ASN A 204 -6.13 11.34 -0.70
C ASN A 204 -7.60 11.32 -0.28
N THR A 205 -8.43 12.03 -1.04
CA THR A 205 -9.89 11.91 -1.02
C THR A 205 -10.31 11.07 -2.23
N TYR A 206 -11.30 10.22 -2.03
CA TYR A 206 -11.81 9.30 -3.04
C TYR A 206 -13.28 9.59 -3.29
N ALA A 207 -13.70 9.50 -4.54
CA ALA A 207 -15.11 9.40 -4.90
C ALA A 207 -15.49 7.93 -5.00
N VAL A 208 -16.65 7.56 -4.47
CA VAL A 208 -17.25 6.24 -4.63
C VAL A 208 -18.62 6.43 -5.25
N LYS A 209 -18.86 5.71 -6.34
CA LYS A 209 -20.22 5.46 -6.82
C LYS A 209 -20.64 4.12 -6.21
N THR A 210 -21.71 4.11 -5.45
CA THR A 210 -22.21 2.92 -4.73
C THR A 210 -22.90 1.95 -5.70
N ALA A 211 -23.25 0.76 -5.21
CA ALA A 211 -23.90 -0.26 -6.04
C ALA A 211 -25.29 0.15 -6.56
N ASN A 212 -25.97 1.03 -5.83
CA ASN A 212 -27.27 1.62 -6.15
C ASN A 212 -27.19 3.00 -6.84
N HIS A 213 -26.02 3.41 -7.35
CA HIS A 213 -25.77 4.66 -8.10
C HIS A 213 -25.82 5.97 -7.29
N GLU A 214 -25.57 5.90 -5.99
CA GLU A 214 -25.39 7.08 -5.14
C GLU A 214 -23.91 7.44 -5.05
N TYR A 215 -23.62 8.64 -4.51
CA TYR A 215 -22.29 9.19 -4.48
C TYR A 215 -21.79 9.42 -3.06
N VAL A 216 -20.52 9.08 -2.84
CA VAL A 216 -19.81 9.27 -1.58
C VAL A 216 -18.46 9.90 -1.85
N LYS A 217 -18.07 10.88 -1.01
CA LYS A 217 -16.65 11.21 -0.84
C LYS A 217 -16.14 10.56 0.43
N VAL A 218 -15.01 9.87 0.36
CA VAL A 218 -14.40 9.16 1.50
C VAL A 218 -12.91 9.48 1.59
N LYS A 219 -12.42 9.57 2.82
CA LYS A 219 -11.00 9.71 3.14
C LYS A 219 -10.63 8.79 4.29
N PHE A 220 -9.63 7.95 4.06
CA PHE A 220 -9.08 7.09 5.09
C PHE A 220 -8.13 7.91 5.98
N LEU A 221 -8.25 7.71 7.29
CA LEU A 221 -7.54 8.51 8.30
C LEU A 221 -6.52 7.68 9.05
N ASP A 222 -6.87 6.44 9.39
CA ASP A 222 -6.03 5.56 10.21
C ASP A 222 -6.31 4.08 9.91
N PHE A 223 -5.38 3.23 10.31
CA PHE A 223 -5.40 1.78 10.15
C PHE A 223 -5.23 1.02 11.49
N TYR A 224 -5.00 1.74 12.59
CA TYR A 224 -4.72 1.14 13.89
C TYR A 224 -5.92 1.19 14.84
N CYS A 225 -6.07 0.10 15.59
CA CYS A 225 -7.03 -0.03 16.66
C CYS A 225 -6.54 0.72 17.91
N THR A 226 -7.42 0.95 18.90
CA THR A 226 -7.06 1.63 20.15
C THR A 226 -5.96 0.90 20.93
N ASN A 227 -5.90 -0.43 20.82
CA ASN A 227 -4.84 -1.28 21.40
C ASN A 227 -3.54 -1.29 20.57
N LYS A 228 -3.43 -0.46 19.52
CA LYS A 228 -2.31 -0.36 18.56
C LYS A 228 -2.16 -1.58 17.64
N GLU A 229 -3.10 -2.52 17.64
CA GLU A 229 -3.17 -3.56 16.63
C GLU A 229 -3.57 -3.00 15.27
N THR A 230 -3.36 -3.78 14.22
CA THR A 230 -3.65 -3.39 12.84
C THR A 230 -5.02 -3.87 12.39
N GLY A 231 -5.62 -3.14 11.47
CA GLY A 231 -6.87 -3.53 10.81
C GLY A 231 -8.11 -2.80 11.31
N CYS A 232 -7.99 -1.81 12.20
CA CYS A 232 -9.10 -0.89 12.45
C CYS A 232 -9.00 0.29 11.49
N ILE A 233 -9.82 0.27 10.44
CA ILE A 233 -9.85 1.32 9.43
C ILE A 233 -10.71 2.46 9.94
N LYS A 234 -10.08 3.60 10.22
CA LYS A 234 -10.77 4.85 10.50
C LYS A 234 -10.95 5.61 9.20
N MET A 235 -12.19 5.97 8.88
CA MET A 235 -12.48 6.78 7.70
C MET A 235 -13.48 7.89 8.03
N GLN A 236 -13.37 8.98 7.30
CA GLN A 236 -14.39 10.01 7.24
C GLN A 236 -15.05 10.00 5.87
N TYR A 237 -16.35 10.25 5.81
CA TYR A 237 -17.09 10.25 4.57
C TYR A 237 -18.29 11.20 4.61
N VAL A 238 -18.76 11.58 3.42
CA VAL A 238 -20.04 12.23 3.20
C VAL A 238 -20.77 11.43 2.13
N TYR A 239 -22.00 11.06 2.41
CA TYR A 239 -22.87 10.28 1.53
C TYR A 239 -24.04 11.16 1.08
N GLN A 240 -24.35 11.08 -0.21
CA GLN A 240 -25.47 11.78 -0.83
C GLN A 240 -26.58 10.79 -1.17
N ASP A 241 -27.73 10.93 -0.51
CA ASP A 241 -28.86 10.01 -0.57
C ASP A 241 -29.86 10.34 -1.69
N ASN A 242 -29.79 11.55 -2.28
CA ASN A 242 -30.70 11.96 -3.35
C ASN A 242 -30.21 11.60 -4.76
N GLY A 243 -29.09 10.86 -4.88
CA GLY A 243 -28.48 10.47 -6.16
C GLY A 243 -27.72 11.57 -6.90
N SER A 244 -27.68 12.80 -6.38
CA SER A 244 -26.83 13.88 -6.91
C SER A 244 -25.35 13.57 -6.67
N ASN A 245 -24.47 14.11 -7.50
CA ASN A 245 -23.03 14.11 -7.27
C ASN A 245 -22.56 15.30 -6.40
N GLN A 246 -23.48 16.13 -5.90
CA GLN A 246 -23.21 17.29 -5.06
C GLN A 246 -23.30 16.91 -3.58
N PHE A 247 -22.39 17.43 -2.75
CA PHE A 247 -22.37 17.24 -1.30
C PHE A 247 -22.78 18.49 -0.53
N THR A 248 -23.57 19.35 -1.15
CA THR A 248 -24.18 20.52 -0.50
C THR A 248 -25.62 20.20 -0.12
N LYS A 249 -26.10 20.83 0.96
CA LYS A 249 -27.51 20.81 1.34
C LYS A 249 -28.30 21.53 0.25
N SER A 250 -29.41 20.94 -0.16
CA SER A 250 -30.40 21.65 -0.99
C SER A 250 -30.79 22.94 -0.29
N ALA A 251 -30.85 24.04 -1.05
CA ALA A 251 -31.40 25.29 -0.52
C ALA A 251 -32.86 25.00 -0.12
N SER A 252 -33.15 25.07 1.17
CA SER A 252 -34.52 25.06 1.68
C SER A 252 -35.22 26.27 1.05
N GLY A 253 -36.18 26.02 0.17
CA GLY A 253 -37.11 27.05 -0.32
C GLY A 253 -38.07 27.48 0.78
#